data_AF-A0A8H4RSG8-F1
#
_entry.id   AF-A0A8H4RSG8-F1
#
_cell.length_a   1.000
_cell.length_b   1.000
_cell.length_c   1.000
_cell.angle_alpha   90.00
_cell.angle_beta   90.00
_cell.angle_gamma   90.00
#
_symmetry.space_group_name_H-M   'P 1'
#
loop_
_entity.id
_entity.type
_entity.pdbx_description
1 polymer ?
#
loop_
_entity_poly.entity_id
_entity_poly.type
_entity_poly.pdbx_seq_one_letter_code
_entity_poly.pdbx_strand_id
1 'polypeptide(L)'
;MVSNFVTASLAGFLYLTTVTAAPFSYANNSLSNSFPNSNASQIEHIERKAHGTIPTPFSTVPGSVGKPLSDETLISLEFIAFNELFEVAFFTELIANITTRVSGYTFELGDAKDRDYILKSLNTILAQEEVHALWVNGLLQKSTGSVILPCEYNFLVSDFFEAIALASKFTDANQGVLQDITVLFGTQNDSTLIRSLVAVAGQEGEQNGWFRSLLGKSPSALPFLTANIGDLDYSFLIQEFVVPGSCPNITDNPLTNIPLPIFPPLNILTQNIRPVQQNLEFGFRLPSSGPDPAWKSDYSGLQMTYMNQQNNVTVAPLTNVHTNGDIVTFNAFFPFDEAAFGNGLTIALVTHAGVLFPNQNKVSNATVYGPGMIERQLGIELLLEFRGLRVDRGGS
;
A
#
# COMPACT_ATOMS: atom_id res chain seq x y z
N MET A 1 51.65 28.87 36.19
CA MET A 1 51.69 28.68 34.73
C MET A 1 50.86 27.44 34.42
N VAL A 2 49.96 27.58 33.45
CA VAL A 2 48.73 26.78 33.28
C VAL A 2 49.05 25.38 32.74
N SER A 3 48.45 24.36 33.37
CA SER A 3 48.47 22.96 32.94
C SER A 3 47.28 22.71 32.00
N ASN A 4 47.54 22.24 30.78
CA ASN A 4 46.50 21.90 29.80
C ASN A 4 46.16 20.41 29.90
N PHE A 5 44.94 20.11 30.35
CA PHE A 5 44.32 18.79 30.20
C PHE A 5 43.78 18.64 28.76
N VAL A 6 44.19 17.57 28.08
CA VAL A 6 43.58 17.12 26.82
C VAL A 6 42.47 16.15 27.17
N THR A 7 41.21 16.53 26.95
CA THR A 7 40.06 15.61 26.96
C THR A 7 39.89 15.02 25.57
N ALA A 8 40.11 13.70 25.45
CA ALA A 8 39.74 12.93 24.27
C ALA A 8 38.28 12.47 24.41
N SER A 9 37.40 12.95 23.53
CA SER A 9 36.03 12.46 23.42
C SER A 9 35.99 11.22 22.53
N LEU A 10 35.71 10.06 23.13
CA LEU A 10 35.46 8.81 22.43
C LEU A 10 33.98 8.78 22.00
N ALA A 11 33.71 9.04 20.72
CA ALA A 11 32.38 8.85 20.14
C ALA A 11 32.19 7.35 19.84
N GLY A 12 31.52 6.63 20.74
CA GLY A 12 31.07 5.26 20.50
C GLY A 12 29.83 5.26 19.60
N PHE A 13 29.99 4.84 18.35
CA PHE A 13 28.86 4.45 17.51
C PHE A 13 28.29 3.14 18.05
N LEU A 14 27.15 3.22 18.74
CA LEU A 14 26.31 2.06 19.03
C LEU A 14 25.68 1.62 17.71
N TYR A 15 26.23 0.56 17.10
CA TYR A 15 25.53 -0.23 16.10
C TYR A 15 24.35 -0.92 16.80
N LEU A 16 23.17 -0.31 16.76
CA LEU A 16 21.92 -1.02 16.98
C LEU A 16 21.76 -1.98 15.79
N THR A 17 22.07 -3.26 16.01
CA THR A 17 21.68 -4.32 15.08
C THR A 17 20.15 -4.41 15.14
N THR A 18 19.47 -3.78 14.19
CA THR A 18 18.05 -4.04 13.95
C THR A 18 17.93 -5.50 13.53
N VAL A 19 17.35 -6.33 14.40
CA VAL A 19 16.97 -7.70 14.02
C VAL A 19 15.75 -7.54 13.12
N THR A 20 15.96 -7.50 11.81
CA THR A 20 14.87 -7.57 10.84
C THR A 20 14.28 -8.98 10.86
N ALA A 21 12.96 -9.10 10.94
CA ALA A 21 12.30 -10.38 10.78
C ALA A 21 12.69 -11.00 9.42
N ALA A 22 12.75 -12.33 9.34
CA ALA A 22 12.93 -13.00 8.06
C ALA A 22 11.74 -12.68 7.14
N PRO A 23 11.94 -12.51 5.83
CA PRO A 23 10.83 -12.27 4.90
C PRO A 23 9.74 -13.34 5.01
N PHE A 24 8.49 -12.92 4.89
CA PHE A 24 7.36 -13.83 4.81
C PHE A 24 7.39 -14.62 3.51
N SER A 25 7.09 -15.91 3.59
CA SER A 25 6.92 -16.80 2.45
C SER A 25 5.74 -17.74 2.70
N TYR A 26 5.03 -18.09 1.63
CA TYR A 26 4.00 -19.13 1.64
C TYR A 26 4.58 -20.55 1.76
N ALA A 27 5.91 -20.69 1.73
CA ALA A 27 6.59 -21.93 2.01
C ALA A 27 6.13 -22.52 3.37
N ASN A 28 6.08 -23.84 3.45
CA ASN A 28 5.70 -24.59 4.65
C ASN A 28 4.23 -24.44 5.10
N ASN A 29 3.31 -24.00 4.21
CA ASN A 29 1.87 -23.96 4.48
C ASN A 29 1.55 -23.14 5.74
N SER A 30 2.03 -21.88 5.78
CA SER A 30 1.90 -20.97 6.92
C SER A 30 0.46 -20.76 7.39
N LEU A 31 -0.53 -20.84 6.48
CA LEU A 31 -1.95 -20.75 6.79
C LEU A 31 -2.62 -22.08 7.20
N SER A 32 -1.89 -23.21 7.11
CA SER A 32 -2.38 -24.57 7.42
C SER A 32 -3.57 -25.05 6.59
N ASN A 33 -3.91 -24.37 5.49
CA ASN A 33 -5.04 -24.67 4.61
C ASN A 33 -4.63 -24.88 3.14
N SER A 34 -3.34 -25.02 2.86
CA SER A 34 -2.75 -25.22 1.53
C SER A 34 -2.93 -24.06 0.56
N PHE A 35 -3.34 -22.87 1.04
CA PHE A 35 -3.43 -21.67 0.21
C PHE A 35 -2.08 -21.34 -0.45
N PRO A 36 -2.06 -20.90 -1.74
CA PRO A 36 -3.21 -20.58 -2.61
C PRO A 36 -3.86 -21.79 -3.31
N ASN A 37 -3.36 -23.02 -3.11
CA ASN A 37 -3.83 -24.24 -3.78
C ASN A 37 -4.83 -25.04 -2.92
N SER A 38 -5.71 -24.35 -2.22
CA SER A 38 -6.72 -24.95 -1.32
C SER A 38 -7.66 -25.89 -2.08
N ASN A 39 -7.90 -27.08 -1.53
CA ASN A 39 -8.93 -27.99 -2.06
C ASN A 39 -10.35 -27.55 -1.66
N ALA A 40 -11.38 -28.19 -2.22
CA ALA A 40 -12.78 -27.79 -1.98
C ALA A 40 -13.19 -27.72 -0.50
N SER A 41 -12.73 -28.67 0.34
CA SER A 41 -13.02 -28.66 1.77
C SER A 41 -12.27 -27.54 2.51
N GLN A 42 -11.06 -27.21 2.06
CA GLN A 42 -10.28 -26.09 2.59
C GLN A 42 -10.90 -24.75 2.19
N ILE A 43 -11.38 -24.62 0.94
CA ILE A 43 -12.12 -23.45 0.47
C ILE A 43 -13.39 -23.25 1.30
N GLU A 44 -14.19 -24.30 1.51
CA GLU A 44 -15.40 -24.20 2.34
C GLU A 44 -15.07 -23.74 3.78
N HIS A 45 -13.91 -24.14 4.30
CA HIS A 45 -13.43 -23.69 5.61
C HIS A 45 -13.00 -22.22 5.63
N ILE A 46 -12.32 -21.78 4.58
CA ILE A 46 -11.97 -20.37 4.36
C ILE A 46 -13.26 -19.53 4.29
N GLU A 47 -14.23 -19.92 3.48
CA GLU A 47 -15.51 -19.22 3.32
C GLU A 47 -16.30 -19.11 4.64
N ARG A 48 -16.30 -20.17 5.45
CA ARG A 48 -16.91 -20.11 6.80
C ARG A 48 -16.22 -19.10 7.71
N LYS A 49 -14.90 -18.99 7.66
CA LYS A 49 -14.13 -17.99 8.43
C LYS A 49 -14.32 -16.57 7.90
N ALA A 50 -14.47 -16.43 6.58
CA ALA A 50 -14.72 -15.17 5.88
C ALA A 50 -16.16 -14.66 6.07
N HIS A 51 -17.05 -15.49 6.63
CA HIS A 51 -18.49 -15.25 6.73
C HIS A 51 -19.19 -15.04 5.38
N GLY A 52 -18.65 -15.62 4.32
CA GLY A 52 -19.14 -15.44 2.95
C GLY A 52 -18.48 -16.39 1.98
N THR A 53 -19.12 -16.60 0.83
CA THR A 53 -18.64 -17.53 -0.21
C THR A 53 -18.13 -16.77 -1.42
N ILE A 54 -17.29 -17.43 -2.22
CA ILE A 54 -16.96 -17.00 -3.57
C ILE A 54 -18.28 -16.91 -4.38
N PRO A 55 -18.52 -15.83 -5.16
CA PRO A 55 -19.77 -15.66 -5.90
C PRO A 55 -20.10 -16.82 -6.87
N THR A 56 -21.36 -17.28 -6.89
CA THR A 56 -21.89 -18.28 -7.84
C THR A 56 -23.07 -17.71 -8.66
N PRO A 57 -23.30 -18.14 -9.92
CA PRO A 57 -22.56 -19.12 -10.70
C PRO A 57 -21.40 -18.52 -11.52
N PHE A 58 -20.24 -19.18 -11.46
CA PHE A 58 -19.10 -19.02 -12.38
C PHE A 58 -19.42 -19.34 -13.86
N SER A 59 -20.69 -19.63 -14.25
CA SER A 59 -21.05 -20.40 -15.45
C SER A 59 -20.89 -19.66 -16.78
N THR A 60 -21.12 -18.35 -16.85
CA THR A 60 -20.84 -17.60 -18.07
C THR A 60 -19.44 -17.02 -17.95
N VAL A 61 -18.50 -17.42 -18.82
CA VAL A 61 -17.28 -16.62 -19.04
C VAL A 61 -17.77 -15.17 -19.22
N PRO A 62 -17.33 -14.22 -18.37
CA PRO A 62 -17.84 -12.86 -18.35
C PRO A 62 -17.32 -12.03 -19.51
N GLY A 63 -17.34 -12.55 -20.74
CA GLY A 63 -17.59 -11.69 -21.88
C GLY A 63 -19.05 -11.79 -22.21
N SER A 64 -19.70 -10.64 -22.43
CA SER A 64 -21.04 -10.56 -23.00
C SER A 64 -21.24 -11.66 -24.06
N VAL A 65 -21.96 -12.73 -23.71
CA VAL A 65 -22.33 -13.84 -24.61
C VAL A 65 -21.17 -14.27 -25.54
N GLY A 66 -20.09 -14.85 -24.99
CA GLY A 66 -19.08 -15.59 -25.77
C GLY A 66 -17.85 -14.83 -26.27
N LYS A 67 -17.59 -13.61 -25.78
CA LYS A 67 -16.34 -12.87 -26.05
C LYS A 67 -15.28 -13.19 -24.97
N PRO A 68 -13.98 -13.26 -25.29
CA PRO A 68 -12.91 -13.20 -24.28
C PRO A 68 -12.90 -11.84 -23.55
N LEU A 69 -12.36 -11.81 -22.33
CA LEU A 69 -12.05 -10.56 -21.62
C LEU A 69 -11.02 -9.74 -22.42
N SER A 70 -11.02 -8.41 -22.27
CA SER A 70 -9.98 -7.58 -22.88
C SER A 70 -8.61 -7.82 -22.22
N ASP A 71 -7.52 -7.51 -22.94
CA ASP A 71 -6.17 -7.63 -22.41
C ASP A 71 -5.99 -6.71 -21.18
N GLU A 72 -6.53 -5.48 -21.23
CA GLU A 72 -6.49 -4.54 -20.10
C GLU A 72 -7.25 -5.07 -18.87
N THR A 73 -8.38 -5.76 -19.10
CA THR A 73 -9.12 -6.45 -18.03
C THR A 73 -8.29 -7.58 -17.44
N LEU A 74 -7.60 -8.37 -18.26
CA LEU A 74 -6.72 -9.45 -17.77
C LEU A 74 -5.56 -8.89 -16.94
N ILE A 75 -4.91 -7.82 -17.40
CA ILE A 75 -3.82 -7.14 -16.67
C ILE A 75 -4.32 -6.63 -15.31
N SER A 76 -5.53 -6.05 -15.29
CA SER A 76 -6.16 -5.57 -14.06
C SER A 76 -6.45 -6.72 -13.09
N LEU A 77 -6.93 -7.87 -13.58
CA LEU A 77 -7.16 -9.06 -12.76
C LEU A 77 -5.84 -9.67 -12.25
N GLU A 78 -4.78 -9.68 -13.05
CA GLU A 78 -3.44 -10.10 -12.60
C GLU A 78 -2.95 -9.21 -11.46
N PHE A 79 -3.10 -7.89 -11.59
CA PHE A 79 -2.75 -6.96 -10.52
C PHE A 79 -3.58 -7.18 -9.24
N ILE A 80 -4.90 -7.34 -9.36
CA ILE A 80 -5.75 -7.61 -8.18
C ILE A 80 -5.28 -8.92 -7.52
N ALA A 81 -5.09 -10.01 -8.28
CA ALA A 81 -4.60 -11.26 -7.71
C ALA A 81 -3.25 -11.11 -6.99
N PHE A 82 -2.34 -10.30 -7.52
CA PHE A 82 -1.08 -9.96 -6.86
C PHE A 82 -1.31 -9.20 -5.54
N ASN A 83 -2.18 -8.18 -5.54
CA ASN A 83 -2.51 -7.42 -4.33
C ASN A 83 -3.14 -8.31 -3.25
N GLU A 84 -4.14 -9.13 -3.60
CA GLU A 84 -4.79 -10.03 -2.63
C GLU A 84 -3.81 -11.03 -2.00
N LEU A 85 -2.84 -11.53 -2.78
CA LEU A 85 -1.77 -12.40 -2.26
C LEU A 85 -0.79 -11.65 -1.36
N PHE A 86 -0.54 -10.37 -1.62
CA PHE A 86 0.23 -9.50 -0.73
C PHE A 86 -0.52 -9.29 0.60
N GLU A 87 -1.83 -9.03 0.56
CA GLU A 87 -2.63 -8.79 1.76
C GLU A 87 -2.77 -10.05 2.62
N VAL A 88 -3.01 -11.23 2.01
CA VAL A 88 -3.01 -12.51 2.72
C VAL A 88 -1.67 -12.73 3.43
N ALA A 89 -0.55 -12.40 2.80
CA ALA A 89 0.78 -12.52 3.41
C ALA A 89 0.92 -11.57 4.62
N PHE A 90 0.54 -10.30 4.43
CA PHE A 90 0.60 -9.28 5.47
C PHE A 90 -0.21 -9.67 6.70
N PHE A 91 -1.48 -10.04 6.52
CA PHE A 91 -2.35 -10.40 7.64
C PHE A 91 -1.94 -11.72 8.30
N THR A 92 -1.36 -12.66 7.55
CA THR A 92 -0.78 -13.88 8.13
C THR A 92 0.38 -13.54 9.08
N GLU A 93 1.32 -12.69 8.66
CA GLU A 93 2.44 -12.27 9.49
C GLU A 93 1.96 -11.47 10.72
N LEU A 94 1.05 -10.52 10.54
CA LEU A 94 0.48 -9.73 11.64
C LEU A 94 -0.19 -10.61 12.70
N ILE A 95 -1.02 -11.56 12.29
CA ILE A 95 -1.67 -12.52 13.19
C ILE A 95 -0.62 -13.37 13.92
N ALA A 96 0.41 -13.83 13.22
CA ALA A 96 1.49 -14.61 13.82
C ALA A 96 2.26 -13.80 14.88
N ASN A 97 2.60 -12.55 14.60
CA ASN A 97 3.30 -11.65 15.53
C ASN A 97 2.48 -11.39 16.81
N ILE A 98 1.17 -11.12 16.67
CA ILE A 98 0.25 -10.96 17.80
C ILE A 98 0.07 -12.26 18.60
N THR A 99 -0.02 -13.39 17.88
CA THR A 99 -0.27 -14.70 18.50
C THR A 99 0.93 -15.14 19.32
N THR A 100 2.14 -14.96 18.78
CA THR A 100 3.42 -15.35 19.39
C THR A 100 4.01 -14.30 20.32
N ARG A 101 3.38 -13.13 20.42
CA ARG A 101 3.76 -12.03 21.33
C ARG A 101 5.16 -11.49 21.02
N VAL A 102 5.46 -11.29 19.74
CA VAL A 102 6.66 -10.57 19.30
C VAL A 102 6.70 -9.19 19.99
N SER A 103 7.89 -8.70 20.33
CA SER A 103 8.04 -7.36 20.92
C SER A 103 7.41 -6.31 20.01
N GLY A 104 6.66 -5.35 20.57
CA GLY A 104 5.85 -4.39 19.80
C GLY A 104 4.42 -4.88 19.47
N TYR A 105 4.15 -6.19 19.56
CA TYR A 105 2.82 -6.80 19.33
C TYR A 105 2.18 -7.33 20.62
N THR A 106 2.70 -6.91 21.77
CA THR A 106 2.18 -7.26 23.09
C THR A 106 1.19 -6.21 23.55
N PHE A 107 -0.04 -6.62 23.81
CA PHE A 107 -1.04 -5.80 24.50
C PHE A 107 -0.73 -5.82 26.00
N GLU A 108 -0.71 -4.67 26.67
CA GLU A 108 -0.53 -4.62 28.12
C GLU A 108 -1.58 -5.52 28.79
N LEU A 109 -1.13 -6.30 29.78
CA LEU A 109 -1.90 -7.31 30.50
C LEU A 109 -3.05 -6.63 31.27
N GLY A 110 -4.14 -6.35 30.56
CA GLY A 110 -5.31 -5.61 31.06
C GLY A 110 -6.58 -5.81 30.23
N ASP A 111 -6.48 -6.12 28.94
CA ASP A 111 -7.67 -6.48 28.15
C ASP A 111 -7.43 -7.68 27.20
N ALA A 112 -7.47 -8.88 27.77
CA ALA A 112 -7.48 -10.12 26.98
C ALA A 112 -8.63 -10.16 25.97
N LYS A 113 -9.74 -9.44 26.22
CA LYS A 113 -10.88 -9.39 25.30
C LYS A 113 -10.58 -8.53 24.09
N ASP A 114 -9.84 -7.43 24.25
CA ASP A 114 -9.41 -6.61 23.11
C ASP A 114 -8.48 -7.40 22.19
N ARG A 115 -7.50 -8.13 22.75
CA ARG A 115 -6.63 -9.00 21.94
C ARG A 115 -7.43 -10.08 21.21
N ASP A 116 -8.36 -10.74 21.90
CA ASP A 116 -9.18 -11.80 21.30
C ASP A 116 -10.11 -11.24 20.21
N TYR A 117 -10.67 -10.04 20.42
CA TYR A 117 -11.46 -9.35 19.41
C TYR A 117 -10.61 -8.97 18.20
N ILE A 118 -9.42 -8.40 18.40
CA ILE A 118 -8.48 -8.05 17.32
C ILE A 118 -8.10 -9.29 16.53
N LEU A 119 -7.67 -10.37 17.20
CA LEU A 119 -7.33 -11.62 16.53
C LEU A 119 -8.52 -12.21 15.78
N LYS A 120 -9.73 -12.17 16.35
CA LYS A 120 -10.94 -12.64 15.68
C LYS A 120 -11.20 -11.83 14.41
N SER A 121 -11.16 -10.51 14.48
CA SER A 121 -11.37 -9.62 13.33
C SER A 121 -10.31 -9.85 12.25
N LEU A 122 -9.02 -9.90 12.63
CA LEU A 122 -7.92 -10.16 11.68
C LEU A 122 -8.02 -11.54 11.03
N ASN A 123 -8.43 -12.59 11.76
CA ASN A 123 -8.63 -13.91 11.17
C ASN A 123 -9.81 -13.93 10.18
N THR A 124 -10.85 -13.13 10.40
CA THR A 124 -11.94 -12.95 9.43
C THR A 124 -11.44 -12.20 8.20
N ILE A 125 -10.70 -11.10 8.39
CA ILE A 125 -10.07 -10.32 7.30
C ILE A 125 -9.17 -11.20 6.45
N LEU A 126 -8.24 -11.94 7.07
CA LEU A 126 -7.35 -12.86 6.36
C LEU A 126 -8.15 -13.83 5.47
N ALA A 127 -9.22 -14.43 6.01
CA ALA A 127 -10.04 -15.34 5.24
C ALA A 127 -10.83 -14.64 4.12
N GLN A 128 -11.18 -13.36 4.27
CA GLN A 128 -11.81 -12.55 3.22
C GLN A 128 -10.82 -12.29 2.08
N GLU A 129 -9.56 -11.95 2.36
CA GLU A 129 -8.54 -11.80 1.31
C GLU A 129 -8.21 -13.12 0.63
N GLU A 130 -8.25 -14.24 1.36
CA GLU A 130 -8.13 -15.56 0.72
C GLU A 130 -9.29 -15.82 -0.26
N VAL A 131 -10.52 -15.43 0.08
CA VAL A 131 -11.69 -15.52 -0.82
C VAL A 131 -11.52 -14.62 -2.04
N HIS A 132 -11.04 -13.39 -1.87
CA HIS A 132 -10.78 -12.46 -2.96
C HIS A 132 -9.70 -13.01 -3.92
N ALA A 133 -8.56 -13.45 -3.38
CA ALA A 133 -7.48 -14.06 -4.15
C ALA A 133 -7.96 -15.30 -4.93
N LEU A 134 -8.72 -16.20 -4.28
CA LEU A 134 -9.28 -17.40 -4.93
C LEU A 134 -10.27 -17.03 -6.03
N TRP A 135 -11.09 -15.99 -5.83
CA TRP A 135 -12.02 -15.50 -6.84
C TRP A 135 -11.28 -15.01 -8.09
N VAL A 136 -10.30 -14.12 -7.92
CA VAL A 136 -9.57 -13.52 -9.06
C VAL A 136 -8.69 -14.55 -9.77
N ASN A 137 -7.93 -15.36 -9.03
CA ASN A 137 -7.14 -16.43 -9.65
C ASN A 137 -8.03 -17.48 -10.33
N GLY A 138 -9.22 -17.75 -9.80
CA GLY A 138 -10.22 -18.59 -10.49
C GLY A 138 -10.67 -18.00 -11.83
N LEU A 139 -10.85 -16.68 -11.91
CA LEU A 139 -11.18 -15.98 -13.16
C LEU A 139 -10.02 -16.02 -14.16
N LEU A 140 -8.79 -15.79 -13.71
CA LEU A 140 -7.58 -15.88 -14.54
C LEU A 140 -7.41 -17.31 -15.06
N GLN A 141 -7.48 -18.32 -14.19
CA GLN A 141 -7.34 -19.73 -14.58
C GLN A 141 -8.35 -20.14 -15.66
N LYS A 142 -9.59 -19.64 -15.56
CA LYS A 142 -10.64 -19.91 -16.55
C LYS A 142 -10.41 -19.15 -17.87
N SER A 143 -9.86 -17.94 -17.80
CA SER A 143 -9.73 -17.05 -18.96
C SER A 143 -8.44 -17.27 -19.74
N THR A 144 -7.34 -17.57 -19.06
CA THR A 144 -5.98 -17.65 -19.63
C THR A 144 -5.32 -19.01 -19.43
N GLY A 145 -5.84 -19.85 -18.54
CA GLY A 145 -5.17 -21.10 -18.15
C GLY A 145 -4.06 -20.91 -17.11
N SER A 146 -3.84 -19.70 -16.62
CA SER A 146 -2.78 -19.35 -15.66
C SER A 146 -3.33 -18.62 -14.42
N VAL A 147 -2.54 -18.56 -13.35
CA VAL A 147 -2.84 -17.85 -12.09
C VAL A 147 -1.64 -16.98 -11.70
N ILE A 148 -1.81 -16.02 -10.80
CA ILE A 148 -0.70 -15.34 -10.13
C ILE A 148 -0.29 -16.15 -8.90
N LEU A 149 1.02 -16.33 -8.72
CA LEU A 149 1.60 -16.99 -7.54
C LEU A 149 2.19 -15.96 -6.58
N PRO A 150 2.19 -16.25 -5.27
CA PRO A 150 2.68 -15.30 -4.29
C PRO A 150 4.20 -15.12 -4.34
N CYS A 151 4.66 -13.93 -3.96
CA CYS A 151 6.07 -13.61 -3.77
C CYS A 151 6.53 -13.86 -2.32
N GLU A 152 7.79 -13.51 -2.02
CA GLU A 152 8.23 -13.27 -0.65
C GLU A 152 8.13 -11.77 -0.32
N TYR A 153 7.78 -11.46 0.93
CA TYR A 153 7.47 -10.10 1.36
C TYR A 153 8.22 -9.68 2.62
N ASN A 154 8.51 -8.39 2.74
CA ASN A 154 9.07 -7.77 3.93
C ASN A 154 8.31 -6.47 4.24
N PHE A 155 7.53 -6.45 5.31
CA PHE A 155 6.61 -5.34 5.60
C PHE A 155 7.22 -4.20 6.43
N LEU A 156 8.45 -4.37 6.94
CA LEU A 156 9.24 -3.32 7.61
C LEU A 156 8.52 -2.58 8.77
N VAL A 157 7.58 -3.24 9.45
CA VAL A 157 6.89 -2.73 10.65
C VAL A 157 7.36 -3.47 11.91
N SER A 158 7.39 -2.77 13.04
CA SER A 158 7.97 -3.31 14.28
C SER A 158 6.97 -3.43 15.43
N ASP A 159 5.80 -2.79 15.32
CA ASP A 159 4.75 -2.87 16.32
C ASP A 159 3.34 -2.97 15.72
N PHE A 160 2.36 -3.24 16.57
CA PHE A 160 0.96 -3.40 16.18
C PHE A 160 0.39 -2.14 15.51
N PHE A 161 0.64 -0.94 16.03
CA PHE A 161 0.07 0.28 15.48
C PHE A 161 0.74 0.69 14.17
N GLU A 162 2.04 0.46 14.02
CA GLU A 162 2.75 0.59 12.74
C GLU A 162 2.16 -0.37 11.69
N ALA A 163 1.89 -1.63 12.07
CA ALA A 163 1.25 -2.59 11.17
C ALA A 163 -0.17 -2.16 10.78
N ILE A 164 -1.01 -1.71 11.73
CA ILE A 164 -2.35 -1.21 11.42
C ILE A 164 -2.31 0.07 10.58
N ALA A 165 -1.32 0.95 10.80
CA ALA A 165 -1.10 2.13 9.95
C ALA A 165 -0.67 1.75 8.53
N LEU A 166 0.15 0.71 8.38
CA LEU A 166 0.51 0.17 7.07
C LEU A 166 -0.70 -0.44 6.37
N ALA A 167 -1.51 -1.24 7.08
CA ALA A 167 -2.77 -1.80 6.59
C ALA A 167 -3.70 -0.72 6.05
N SER A 168 -3.98 0.31 6.87
CA SER A 168 -4.82 1.44 6.44
C SER A 168 -4.29 2.13 5.19
N LYS A 169 -2.96 2.28 5.07
CA LYS A 169 -2.32 2.96 3.94
C LYS A 169 -2.44 2.19 2.63
N PHE A 170 -2.10 0.90 2.62
CA PHE A 170 -2.21 0.12 1.37
C PHE A 170 -3.67 -0.12 1.00
N THR A 171 -4.58 -0.28 1.97
CA THR A 171 -6.02 -0.38 1.67
C THR A 171 -6.56 0.94 1.10
N ASP A 172 -6.18 2.10 1.64
CA ASP A 172 -6.54 3.41 1.04
C ASP A 172 -6.06 3.50 -0.43
N ALA A 173 -4.86 2.96 -0.73
CA ALA A 173 -4.29 2.96 -2.06
C ALA A 173 -5.02 1.99 -3.02
N ASN A 174 -5.26 0.75 -2.58
CA ASN A 174 -5.98 -0.27 -3.35
C ASN A 174 -7.44 0.13 -3.61
N GLN A 175 -8.13 0.73 -2.65
CA GLN A 175 -9.48 1.28 -2.86
C GLN A 175 -9.52 2.30 -4.01
N GLY A 176 -8.46 3.10 -4.18
CA GLY A 176 -8.30 3.99 -5.33
C GLY A 176 -8.18 3.24 -6.65
N VAL A 177 -7.46 2.12 -6.66
CA VAL A 177 -7.28 1.27 -7.86
C VAL A 177 -8.58 0.53 -8.23
N LEU A 178 -9.31 -0.01 -7.26
CA LEU A 178 -10.57 -0.71 -7.52
C LEU A 178 -11.63 0.20 -8.16
N GLN A 179 -11.61 1.50 -7.83
CA GLN A 179 -12.45 2.51 -8.49
C GLN A 179 -12.10 2.64 -9.98
N ASP A 180 -10.81 2.73 -10.30
CA ASP A 180 -10.33 2.86 -11.68
C ASP A 180 -10.61 1.59 -12.50
N ILE A 181 -10.30 0.41 -11.94
CA ILE A 181 -10.59 -0.88 -12.60
C ILE A 181 -12.10 -1.06 -12.82
N THR A 182 -12.95 -0.57 -11.91
CA THR A 182 -14.41 -0.59 -12.12
C THR A 182 -14.82 0.20 -13.36
N VAL A 183 -14.23 1.38 -13.57
CA VAL A 183 -14.45 2.18 -14.79
C VAL A 183 -13.93 1.43 -16.00
N LEU A 184 -12.71 0.87 -15.91
CA LEU A 184 -12.09 0.08 -16.98
C LEU A 184 -12.99 -1.07 -17.44
N PHE A 185 -13.49 -1.91 -16.54
CA PHE A 185 -14.41 -3.01 -16.87
C PHE A 185 -15.66 -2.51 -17.61
N GLY A 186 -16.20 -1.36 -17.22
CA GLY A 186 -17.31 -0.72 -17.92
C GLY A 186 -16.95 -0.33 -19.36
N THR A 187 -15.78 0.30 -19.54
CA THR A 187 -15.32 0.74 -20.87
C THR A 187 -14.87 -0.40 -21.78
N GLN A 188 -14.41 -1.52 -21.23
CA GLN A 188 -13.99 -2.71 -21.98
C GLN A 188 -15.13 -3.67 -22.30
N ASN A 189 -16.36 -3.33 -21.88
CA ASN A 189 -17.56 -4.16 -22.03
C ASN A 189 -17.50 -5.48 -21.24
N ASP A 190 -16.75 -5.48 -20.13
CA ASP A 190 -16.62 -6.57 -19.16
C ASP A 190 -17.47 -6.29 -17.90
N SER A 191 -18.59 -5.57 -18.09
CA SER A 191 -19.45 -5.03 -17.03
C SER A 191 -19.99 -6.07 -16.04
N THR A 192 -20.00 -7.35 -16.42
CA THR A 192 -20.41 -8.45 -15.53
C THR A 192 -19.48 -8.64 -14.33
N LEU A 193 -18.24 -8.13 -14.39
CA LEU A 193 -17.28 -8.16 -13.27
C LEU A 193 -17.49 -7.01 -12.27
N ILE A 194 -18.14 -5.92 -12.69
CA ILE A 194 -18.28 -4.69 -11.89
C ILE A 194 -18.95 -4.95 -10.55
N ARG A 195 -20.03 -5.75 -10.51
CA ARG A 195 -20.75 -6.01 -9.26
C ARG A 195 -19.85 -6.68 -8.22
N SER A 196 -19.03 -7.64 -8.64
CA SER A 196 -18.12 -8.33 -7.72
C SER A 196 -17.00 -7.41 -7.26
N LEU A 197 -16.40 -6.65 -8.17
CA LEU A 197 -15.32 -5.72 -7.82
C LEU A 197 -15.78 -4.61 -6.86
N VAL A 198 -16.98 -4.06 -7.08
CA VAL A 198 -17.57 -3.06 -6.17
C VAL A 198 -17.90 -3.67 -4.81
N ALA A 199 -18.25 -4.96 -4.74
CA ALA A 199 -18.45 -5.64 -3.47
C ALA A 199 -17.12 -5.79 -2.70
N VAL A 200 -16.02 -6.14 -3.38
CA VAL A 200 -14.67 -6.15 -2.81
C VAL A 200 -14.29 -4.76 -2.29
N ALA A 201 -14.43 -3.72 -3.11
CA ALA A 201 -14.12 -2.34 -2.70
C ALA A 201 -14.93 -1.87 -1.47
N GLY A 202 -16.19 -2.28 -1.38
CA GLY A 202 -17.04 -2.02 -0.21
C GLY A 202 -16.55 -2.74 1.04
N GLN A 203 -16.18 -4.02 0.89
CA GLN A 203 -15.66 -4.84 1.99
C GLN A 203 -14.31 -4.29 2.49
N GLU A 204 -13.37 -3.95 1.60
CA GLU A 204 -12.11 -3.32 1.97
C GLU A 204 -12.31 -1.98 2.69
N GLY A 205 -13.36 -1.23 2.32
CA GLY A 205 -13.76 -0.02 3.02
C GLY A 205 -14.18 -0.25 4.47
N GLU A 206 -14.85 -1.38 4.76
CA GLU A 206 -15.18 -1.76 6.14
C GLU A 206 -13.92 -2.07 6.94
N GLN A 207 -12.94 -2.76 6.33
CA GLN A 207 -11.66 -3.05 6.97
C GLN A 207 -10.85 -1.80 7.26
N ASN A 208 -10.70 -0.93 6.26
CA ASN A 208 -9.98 0.33 6.40
C ASN A 208 -10.63 1.19 7.48
N GLY A 209 -11.97 1.27 7.53
CA GLY A 209 -12.67 1.96 8.61
C GLY A 209 -12.36 1.39 10.00
N TRP A 210 -12.21 0.07 10.12
CA TRP A 210 -11.79 -0.58 11.35
C TRP A 210 -10.32 -0.27 11.70
N PHE A 211 -9.39 -0.36 10.75
CA PHE A 211 -7.97 0.01 10.95
C PHE A 211 -7.84 1.45 11.43
N ARG A 212 -8.55 2.37 10.79
CA ARG A 212 -8.59 3.78 11.15
C ARG A 212 -9.12 4.00 12.57
N SER A 213 -10.17 3.27 12.95
CA SER A 213 -10.72 3.33 14.30
C SER A 213 -9.71 2.90 15.37
N LEU A 214 -8.92 1.85 15.09
CA LEU A 214 -7.84 1.40 15.98
C LEU A 214 -6.73 2.45 16.14
N LEU A 215 -6.49 3.26 15.11
CA LEU A 215 -5.53 4.36 15.11
C LEU A 215 -6.08 5.67 15.70
N GLY A 216 -7.32 5.68 16.21
CA GLY A 216 -7.97 6.90 16.70
C GLY A 216 -8.31 7.91 15.59
N LYS A 217 -8.33 7.46 14.33
CA LYS A 217 -8.75 8.25 13.16
C LYS A 217 -10.25 8.10 12.93
N SER A 218 -10.84 8.99 12.12
CA SER A 218 -12.21 8.79 11.64
C SER A 218 -12.27 7.52 10.77
N PRO A 219 -13.25 6.61 10.99
CA PRO A 219 -13.42 5.42 10.16
C PRO A 219 -13.61 5.77 8.68
N SER A 220 -14.31 6.86 8.39
CA SER A 220 -14.39 7.41 7.03
C SER A 220 -13.27 8.44 6.84
N ALA A 221 -12.35 8.18 5.92
CA ALA A 221 -11.20 9.04 5.65
C ALA A 221 -11.62 10.38 5.02
N LEU A 222 -12.38 10.29 3.92
CA LEU A 222 -12.79 11.38 3.05
C LEU A 222 -14.14 11.04 2.40
N PRO A 223 -14.94 12.05 1.97
CA PRO A 223 -16.15 11.80 1.20
C PRO A 223 -15.89 11.22 -0.20
N PHE A 224 -14.74 11.56 -0.80
CA PHE A 224 -14.23 10.97 -2.03
C PHE A 224 -12.79 10.55 -1.78
N LEU A 225 -12.52 9.25 -1.82
CA LEU A 225 -11.17 8.72 -1.60
C LEU A 225 -10.22 9.13 -2.74
N THR A 226 -8.93 9.02 -2.48
CA THR A 226 -7.90 9.35 -3.48
C THR A 226 -7.95 8.36 -4.62
N ALA A 227 -8.10 8.89 -5.84
CA ALA A 227 -7.99 8.05 -7.03
C ALA A 227 -6.57 7.49 -7.14
N ASN A 228 -6.45 6.23 -7.54
CA ASN A 228 -5.18 5.55 -7.78
C ASN A 228 -5.32 4.64 -9.02
N ILE A 229 -4.22 4.14 -9.55
CA ILE A 229 -4.20 3.23 -10.71
C ILE A 229 -3.19 2.10 -10.49
N GLY A 230 -3.43 0.97 -11.15
CA GLY A 230 -2.59 -0.23 -11.00
C GLY A 230 -1.10 0.06 -11.19
N ASP A 231 -0.72 0.90 -12.14
CA ASP A 231 0.67 1.32 -12.39
C ASP A 231 1.39 1.85 -11.14
N LEU A 232 0.73 2.74 -10.40
CA LEU A 232 1.32 3.39 -9.23
C LEU A 232 1.33 2.45 -8.04
N ASP A 233 0.23 1.71 -7.83
CA ASP A 233 0.12 0.81 -6.68
C ASP A 233 0.99 -0.44 -6.84
N TYR A 234 1.10 -0.98 -8.06
CA TYR A 234 2.05 -2.03 -8.37
C TYR A 234 3.50 -1.58 -8.13
N SER A 235 3.83 -0.35 -8.55
CA SER A 235 5.14 0.25 -8.25
C SER A 235 5.37 0.35 -6.74
N PHE A 236 4.39 0.83 -5.97
CA PHE A 236 4.47 0.93 -4.52
C PHE A 236 4.76 -0.43 -3.86
N LEU A 237 3.94 -1.43 -4.17
CA LEU A 237 4.04 -2.75 -3.54
C LEU A 237 5.36 -3.45 -3.87
N ILE A 238 5.81 -3.37 -5.13
CA ILE A 238 7.08 -3.96 -5.58
C ILE A 238 8.27 -3.27 -4.92
N GLN A 239 8.27 -1.94 -4.82
CA GLN A 239 9.38 -1.19 -4.26
C GLN A 239 9.53 -1.39 -2.75
N GLU A 240 8.41 -1.40 -2.03
CA GLU A 240 8.42 -1.33 -0.57
C GLU A 240 8.45 -2.70 0.10
N PHE A 241 7.82 -3.71 -0.51
CA PHE A 241 7.53 -4.95 0.21
C PHE A 241 8.00 -6.23 -0.46
N VAL A 242 8.11 -6.27 -1.79
CA VAL A 242 8.49 -7.51 -2.48
C VAL A 242 10.00 -7.74 -2.38
N VAL A 243 10.39 -8.94 -1.95
CA VAL A 243 11.80 -9.35 -2.00
C VAL A 243 12.22 -9.52 -3.46
N PRO A 244 13.26 -8.81 -3.94
CA PRO A 244 13.65 -8.88 -5.36
C PRO A 244 13.92 -10.31 -5.84
N GLY A 245 13.31 -10.69 -6.96
CA GLY A 245 13.47 -12.00 -7.60
C GLY A 245 12.72 -13.15 -6.92
N SER A 246 11.86 -12.88 -5.92
CA SER A 246 11.15 -13.92 -5.18
C SER A 246 9.84 -14.39 -5.83
N CYS A 247 9.27 -13.61 -6.75
CA CYS A 247 7.99 -13.94 -7.36
C CYS A 247 8.13 -15.08 -8.39
N PRO A 248 7.47 -16.24 -8.22
CA PRO A 248 7.74 -17.44 -9.04
C PRO A 248 7.36 -17.32 -10.51
N ASN A 249 6.27 -16.61 -10.81
CA ASN A 249 5.77 -16.42 -12.16
C ASN A 249 5.56 -14.95 -12.51
N ILE A 250 6.22 -14.05 -11.77
CA ILE A 250 6.43 -12.64 -12.11
C ILE A 250 7.95 -12.47 -12.14
N THR A 251 8.55 -12.77 -13.29
CA THR A 251 10.01 -12.80 -13.44
C THR A 251 10.51 -11.59 -14.22
N ASP A 252 11.83 -11.38 -14.30
CA ASP A 252 12.48 -10.38 -15.17
C ASP A 252 12.15 -10.55 -16.68
N ASN A 253 11.34 -11.55 -17.05
CA ASN A 253 10.80 -11.73 -18.37
C ASN A 253 9.51 -10.90 -18.57
N PRO A 254 9.51 -9.91 -19.47
CA PRO A 254 8.36 -9.02 -19.72
C PRO A 254 7.13 -9.72 -20.32
N LEU A 255 7.20 -11.01 -20.66
CA LEU A 255 6.05 -11.82 -21.14
C LEU A 255 5.40 -12.69 -20.04
N THR A 256 5.95 -12.67 -18.82
CA THR A 256 5.39 -13.31 -17.62
C THR A 256 5.30 -12.34 -16.44
N ASN A 257 5.57 -11.06 -16.65
CA ASN A 257 5.42 -10.02 -15.65
C ASN A 257 4.03 -9.40 -15.85
N ILE A 258 3.35 -8.99 -14.77
CA ILE A 258 2.14 -8.17 -14.90
C ILE A 258 2.58 -6.92 -15.65
N PRO A 259 2.05 -6.62 -16.86
CA PRO A 259 2.61 -5.62 -17.76
C PRO A 259 2.24 -4.19 -17.36
N LEU A 260 2.40 -3.89 -16.08
CA LEU A 260 2.29 -2.57 -15.48
C LEU A 260 3.70 -1.98 -15.31
N PRO A 261 3.87 -0.66 -15.50
CA PRO A 261 5.14 0.00 -15.27
C PRO A 261 5.52 -0.10 -13.79
N ILE A 262 6.82 -0.31 -13.55
CA ILE A 262 7.43 -0.16 -12.23
C ILE A 262 8.27 1.11 -12.29
N PHE A 263 7.79 2.18 -11.66
CA PHE A 263 8.54 3.42 -11.58
C PHE A 263 9.74 3.25 -10.63
N PRO A 264 10.82 4.04 -10.78
CA PRO A 264 11.83 4.14 -9.75
C PRO A 264 11.30 4.88 -8.49
N PRO A 265 11.79 4.54 -7.28
CA PRO A 265 11.20 5.02 -6.03
C PRO A 265 11.42 6.53 -5.81
N LEU A 266 10.40 7.17 -5.22
CA LEU A 266 10.46 8.54 -4.69
C LEU A 266 10.42 8.50 -3.17
N ASN A 267 11.53 8.82 -2.52
CA ASN A 267 11.61 8.80 -1.07
C ASN A 267 11.09 10.11 -0.47
N ILE A 268 10.20 10.00 0.52
CA ILE A 268 9.78 11.12 1.35
C ILE A 268 10.77 11.22 2.51
N LEU A 269 11.64 12.23 2.50
CA LEU A 269 12.69 12.39 3.50
C LEU A 269 12.18 13.13 4.74
N THR A 270 11.17 14.00 4.57
CA THR A 270 10.53 14.68 5.69
C THR A 270 9.77 13.71 6.60
N GLN A 271 10.21 13.64 7.84
CA GLN A 271 9.52 12.91 8.91
C GLN A 271 8.49 13.81 9.60
N ASN A 272 7.46 13.22 10.20
CA ASN A 272 6.45 13.93 10.98
C ASN A 272 5.80 15.11 10.23
N ILE A 273 5.46 14.89 8.96
CA ILE A 273 4.67 15.83 8.12
C ILE A 273 3.51 16.36 8.95
N ARG A 274 3.24 17.66 8.96
CA ARG A 274 2.14 18.26 9.75
C ARG A 274 0.90 18.55 8.89
N PRO A 275 -0.33 18.70 9.43
CA PRO A 275 -1.48 19.13 8.64
C PRO A 275 -1.47 20.65 8.45
N VAL A 276 -0.41 21.16 7.80
CA VAL A 276 -0.20 22.58 7.52
C VAL A 276 0.50 22.72 6.18
N GLN A 277 0.40 23.91 5.57
CA GLN A 277 1.21 24.25 4.42
C GLN A 277 2.69 24.20 4.81
N GLN A 278 3.48 23.41 4.10
CA GLN A 278 4.91 23.26 4.39
C GLN A 278 5.67 22.81 3.14
N ASN A 279 6.98 23.00 3.14
CA ASN A 279 7.84 22.34 2.16
C ASN A 279 8.22 20.96 2.69
N LEU A 280 8.04 19.95 1.84
CA LEU A 280 8.51 18.59 2.09
C LEU A 280 9.80 18.37 1.31
N GLU A 281 10.75 17.71 1.97
CA GLU A 281 11.98 17.21 1.38
C GLU A 281 11.76 15.79 0.84
N PHE A 282 12.20 15.58 -0.39
CA PHE A 282 12.14 14.30 -1.10
C PHE A 282 13.51 13.95 -1.68
N GLY A 283 13.68 12.69 -2.08
CA GLY A 283 14.85 12.29 -2.86
C GLY A 283 14.63 11.08 -3.74
N PHE A 284 15.37 11.04 -4.85
CA PHE A 284 15.41 9.92 -5.77
C PHE A 284 16.84 9.64 -6.23
N ARG A 285 17.08 8.42 -6.72
CA ARG A 285 18.37 8.01 -7.29
C ARG A 285 18.37 8.21 -8.80
N LEU A 286 19.41 8.84 -9.33
CA LEU A 286 19.65 8.98 -10.76
C LEU A 286 19.84 7.60 -11.41
N PRO A 287 19.35 7.41 -12.65
CA PRO A 287 19.69 6.22 -13.41
C PRO A 287 21.19 6.18 -13.68
N SER A 288 21.74 4.99 -13.92
CA SER A 288 23.17 4.79 -14.18
C SER A 288 23.67 5.54 -15.42
N SER A 289 22.77 5.87 -16.35
CA SER A 289 23.03 6.70 -17.54
C SER A 289 23.17 8.21 -17.23
N GLY A 290 22.91 8.64 -16.00
CA GLY A 290 22.79 10.05 -15.63
C GLY A 290 21.42 10.65 -15.98
N PRO A 291 21.17 11.92 -15.63
CA PRO A 291 19.87 12.56 -15.82
C PRO A 291 19.47 12.63 -17.29
N ASP A 292 18.19 12.41 -17.58
CA ASP A 292 17.64 12.58 -18.93
C ASP A 292 17.80 14.05 -19.38
N PRO A 293 18.26 14.32 -20.62
CA PRO A 293 18.35 15.69 -21.15
C PRO A 293 17.05 16.50 -21.02
N ALA A 294 15.88 15.85 -21.09
CA ALA A 294 14.57 16.47 -20.93
C ALA A 294 14.36 17.06 -19.52
N TRP A 295 15.09 16.59 -18.51
CA TRP A 295 14.99 17.10 -17.14
C TRP A 295 15.67 18.47 -16.98
N LYS A 296 16.55 18.84 -17.92
CA LYS A 296 17.43 20.03 -17.89
C LYS A 296 18.44 19.99 -16.73
N SER A 297 19.51 20.76 -16.85
CA SER A 297 20.61 20.74 -15.86
C SER A 297 20.23 21.29 -14.48
N ASP A 298 19.15 22.07 -14.39
CA ASP A 298 18.59 22.62 -13.15
C ASP A 298 17.34 21.84 -12.67
N TYR A 299 17.03 20.70 -13.30
CA TYR A 299 15.82 19.90 -13.05
C TYR A 299 14.49 20.61 -13.30
N SER A 300 14.48 21.78 -13.96
CA SER A 300 13.24 22.51 -14.31
C SER A 300 12.40 21.85 -15.41
N GLY A 301 12.87 20.72 -15.95
CA GLY A 301 12.08 19.81 -16.80
C GLY A 301 11.23 18.82 -16.00
N LEU A 302 11.35 18.83 -14.67
CA LEU A 302 10.57 18.01 -13.74
C LEU A 302 9.70 18.89 -12.83
N GLN A 303 8.64 18.30 -12.29
CA GLN A 303 7.78 18.91 -11.28
C GLN A 303 7.32 17.86 -10.27
N MET A 304 6.99 18.30 -9.06
CA MET A 304 6.28 17.49 -8.09
C MET A 304 4.80 17.51 -8.44
N THR A 305 4.18 16.35 -8.40
CA THR A 305 2.79 16.11 -8.76
C THR A 305 2.13 15.35 -7.61
N TYR A 306 1.02 15.87 -7.11
CA TYR A 306 0.24 15.28 -6.03
C TYR A 306 -1.17 14.91 -6.48
N MET A 307 -1.59 13.70 -6.12
CA MET A 307 -2.96 13.23 -6.25
C MET A 307 -3.57 13.08 -4.85
N ASN A 308 -4.71 13.73 -4.62
CA ASN A 308 -5.48 13.61 -3.38
C ASN A 308 -6.97 13.72 -3.71
N GLN A 309 -7.78 12.85 -3.11
CA GLN A 309 -9.20 12.68 -3.45
C GLN A 309 -9.39 12.42 -4.96
N GLN A 310 -10.56 12.74 -5.49
CA GLN A 310 -10.82 12.77 -6.93
C GLN A 310 -10.65 14.20 -7.52
N ASN A 311 -9.85 15.04 -6.86
CA ASN A 311 -9.61 16.41 -7.29
C ASN A 311 -8.67 16.48 -8.49
N ASN A 312 -8.60 17.66 -9.11
CA ASN A 312 -7.56 17.95 -10.08
C ASN A 312 -6.17 17.79 -9.45
N VAL A 313 -5.25 17.25 -10.24
CA VAL A 313 -3.85 17.08 -9.85
C VAL A 313 -3.23 18.41 -9.46
N THR A 314 -2.52 18.42 -8.34
CA THR A 314 -1.80 19.60 -7.84
C THR A 314 -0.32 19.47 -8.14
N VAL A 315 0.29 20.54 -8.64
CA VAL A 315 1.70 20.53 -9.06
C VAL A 315 2.49 21.60 -8.31
N ALA A 316 3.76 21.30 -8.04
CA ALA A 316 4.70 22.23 -7.42
C ALA A 316 6.08 22.12 -8.10
N PRO A 317 6.84 23.22 -8.24
CA PRO A 317 8.20 23.14 -8.74
C PRO A 317 9.11 22.41 -7.75
N LEU A 318 10.14 21.75 -8.28
CA LEU A 318 11.27 21.28 -7.47
C LEU A 318 12.12 22.51 -7.09
N THR A 319 12.40 22.68 -5.81
CA THR A 319 13.19 23.78 -5.26
C THR A 319 14.34 23.25 -4.42
N ASN A 320 15.39 24.04 -4.21
CA ASN A 320 16.59 23.62 -3.45
C ASN A 320 17.12 22.25 -3.90
N VAL A 321 17.27 22.06 -5.22
CA VAL A 321 17.72 20.78 -5.76
C VAL A 321 19.22 20.61 -5.49
N HIS A 322 19.57 19.52 -4.84
CA HIS A 322 20.94 19.13 -4.53
C HIS A 322 21.21 17.74 -5.10
N THR A 323 22.39 17.55 -5.68
CA THR A 323 22.85 16.24 -6.15
C THR A 323 24.09 15.85 -5.36
N ASN A 324 24.03 14.72 -4.65
CA ASN A 324 25.15 14.13 -3.93
C ASN A 324 25.39 12.72 -4.45
N GLY A 325 26.42 12.55 -5.28
CA GLY A 325 26.64 11.30 -6.00
C GLY A 325 25.49 11.02 -6.97
N ASP A 326 24.84 9.87 -6.78
CA ASP A 326 23.66 9.44 -7.55
C ASP A 326 22.34 9.85 -6.89
N ILE A 327 22.34 10.51 -5.74
CA ILE A 327 21.11 10.91 -5.05
C ILE A 327 20.81 12.38 -5.34
N VAL A 328 19.59 12.64 -5.81
CA VAL A 328 19.01 13.99 -5.92
C VAL A 328 18.06 14.19 -4.75
N THR A 329 18.24 15.26 -3.99
CA THR A 329 17.29 15.73 -2.98
C THR A 329 16.74 17.09 -3.36
N PHE A 330 15.50 17.37 -2.97
CA PHE A 330 14.83 18.63 -3.28
C PHE A 330 13.68 18.89 -2.32
N ASN A 331 13.23 20.15 -2.27
CA ASN A 331 12.00 20.55 -1.62
C ASN A 331 10.88 20.74 -2.64
N ALA A 332 9.66 20.35 -2.26
CA ALA A 332 8.44 20.73 -2.96
C ALA A 332 7.37 21.21 -1.95
N PHE A 333 6.62 22.23 -2.34
CA PHE A 333 5.55 22.78 -1.50
C PHE A 333 4.40 21.77 -1.42
N PHE A 334 3.97 21.44 -0.20
CA PHE A 334 2.79 20.63 0.09
C PHE A 334 1.64 21.56 0.51
N PRO A 335 0.66 21.79 -0.37
CA PRO A 335 -0.36 22.82 -0.18
C PRO A 335 -1.53 22.31 0.65
N PHE A 336 -1.26 21.84 1.88
CA PHE A 336 -2.32 21.38 2.77
C PHE A 336 -3.40 22.46 2.94
N ASP A 337 -4.64 22.04 2.77
CA ASP A 337 -5.85 22.81 3.01
C ASP A 337 -6.86 21.88 3.65
N GLU A 338 -7.31 22.22 4.86
CA GLU A 338 -8.19 21.37 5.66
C GLU A 338 -9.48 20.97 4.93
N ALA A 339 -10.01 21.84 4.06
CA ALA A 339 -11.23 21.57 3.32
C ALA A 339 -10.96 20.93 1.95
N ALA A 340 -9.83 21.26 1.30
CA ALA A 340 -9.63 20.98 -0.11
C ALA A 340 -8.53 19.96 -0.42
N PHE A 341 -7.46 19.86 0.38
CA PHE A 341 -6.27 19.09 -0.03
C PHE A 341 -5.42 18.58 1.14
N GLY A 342 -5.00 17.31 1.04
CA GLY A 342 -3.98 16.71 1.91
C GLY A 342 -4.52 15.96 3.13
N ASN A 343 -5.84 15.81 3.24
CA ASN A 343 -6.48 14.85 4.14
C ASN A 343 -6.61 13.47 3.45
N GLY A 344 -6.59 12.39 4.23
CA GLY A 344 -6.47 11.01 3.77
C GLY A 344 -5.13 10.69 3.10
N LEU A 345 -5.17 9.78 2.14
CA LEU A 345 -4.01 9.43 1.31
C LEU A 345 -3.71 10.54 0.29
N THR A 346 -2.46 10.92 0.16
CA THR A 346 -1.94 11.75 -0.94
C THR A 346 -0.78 11.00 -1.59
N ILE A 347 -0.84 10.85 -2.91
CA ILE A 347 0.18 10.19 -3.71
C ILE A 347 1.08 11.28 -4.31
N ALA A 348 2.37 11.24 -3.99
CA ALA A 348 3.38 12.16 -4.50
C ALA A 348 4.21 11.49 -5.60
N LEU A 349 4.46 12.23 -6.69
CA LEU A 349 5.15 11.76 -7.88
C LEU A 349 6.08 12.85 -8.39
N VAL A 350 7.22 12.46 -8.96
CA VAL A 350 7.99 13.36 -9.84
C VAL A 350 7.56 13.07 -11.26
N THR A 351 7.05 14.08 -11.95
CA THR A 351 6.59 13.97 -13.35
C THR A 351 7.33 14.94 -14.25
N HIS A 352 7.25 14.74 -15.57
CA HIS A 352 7.67 15.77 -16.53
C HIS A 352 6.90 17.09 -16.32
N ALA A 353 7.62 18.21 -16.42
CA ALA A 353 7.06 19.54 -16.27
C ALA A 353 6.18 19.94 -17.48
N GLY A 354 5.14 20.73 -17.23
CA GLY A 354 4.29 21.29 -18.28
C GLY A 354 3.25 20.33 -18.86
N VAL A 355 3.08 19.15 -18.24
CA VAL A 355 2.04 18.19 -18.60
C VAL A 355 0.70 18.58 -17.97
N LEU A 356 -0.39 18.43 -18.73
CA LEU A 356 -1.75 18.54 -18.22
C LEU A 356 -2.27 17.15 -17.83
N PHE A 357 -2.99 17.06 -16.71
CA PHE A 357 -3.48 15.80 -16.15
C PHE A 357 -5.01 15.73 -16.13
N PRO A 358 -5.65 15.45 -17.28
CA PRO A 358 -7.11 15.29 -17.35
C PRO A 358 -7.61 13.97 -16.74
N ASN A 359 -6.73 13.00 -16.50
CA ASN A 359 -7.02 11.70 -15.89
C ASN A 359 -5.74 11.04 -15.36
N GLN A 360 -5.91 9.95 -14.63
CA GLN A 360 -4.86 9.20 -13.95
C GLN A 360 -3.88 8.55 -14.93
N ASN A 361 -4.35 8.08 -16.10
CA ASN A 361 -3.48 7.54 -17.15
C ASN A 361 -2.46 8.58 -17.65
N LYS A 362 -2.83 9.86 -17.73
CA LYS A 362 -1.87 10.93 -18.06
C LYS A 362 -0.88 11.20 -16.94
N VAL A 363 -1.24 10.92 -15.69
CA VAL A 363 -0.31 10.99 -14.56
C VAL A 363 0.72 9.87 -14.65
N SER A 364 0.29 8.61 -14.80
CA SER A 364 1.21 7.47 -14.98
C SER A 364 2.19 7.70 -16.14
N ASN A 365 1.68 8.06 -17.33
CA ASN A 365 2.52 8.29 -18.51
C ASN A 365 3.57 9.40 -18.34
N ALA A 366 3.34 10.35 -17.43
CA ALA A 366 4.27 11.44 -17.16
C ALA A 366 5.18 11.17 -15.96
N THR A 367 4.95 10.08 -15.22
CA THR A 367 5.66 9.75 -13.99
C THR A 367 7.09 9.32 -14.32
N VAL A 368 8.03 9.92 -13.61
CA VAL A 368 9.46 9.64 -13.70
C VAL A 368 9.94 8.93 -12.43
N TYR A 369 9.43 9.34 -11.25
CA TYR A 369 9.67 8.66 -9.98
C TYR A 369 8.41 8.63 -9.13
N GLY A 370 8.19 7.55 -8.39
CA GLY A 370 7.06 7.39 -7.50
C GLY A 370 6.65 5.94 -7.25
N PRO A 371 5.56 5.74 -6.51
CA PRO A 371 4.87 6.75 -5.71
C PRO A 371 5.51 6.97 -4.33
N GLY A 372 5.45 8.21 -3.84
CA GLY A 372 5.61 8.51 -2.42
C GLY A 372 4.25 8.59 -1.75
N MET A 373 3.96 7.72 -0.79
CA MET A 373 2.66 7.66 -0.11
C MET A 373 2.64 8.50 1.16
N ILE A 374 1.84 9.58 1.17
CA ILE A 374 1.64 10.46 2.32
C ILE A 374 0.24 10.22 2.87
N GLU A 375 0.12 9.65 4.07
CA GLU A 375 -1.19 9.52 4.71
C GLU A 375 -1.33 10.48 5.90
N ARG A 376 -2.30 11.39 5.83
CA ARG A 376 -2.55 12.40 6.86
C ARG A 376 -4.04 12.55 7.10
N GLN A 377 -4.45 12.67 8.35
CA GLN A 377 -5.77 13.19 8.68
C GLN A 377 -5.61 14.15 9.85
N LEU A 378 -6.45 15.18 9.92
CA LEU A 378 -6.65 15.89 11.18
C LEU A 378 -7.04 14.87 12.25
N GLY A 379 -6.18 14.73 13.26
CA GLY A 379 -6.47 13.88 14.39
C GLY A 379 -7.76 14.34 15.05
N ILE A 380 -8.61 13.40 15.42
CA ILE A 380 -9.67 13.67 16.37
C ILE A 380 -8.95 13.90 17.72
N GLU A 381 -8.69 15.15 18.10
CA GLU A 381 -8.48 15.50 19.51
C GLU A 381 -9.85 15.43 20.24
N LEU A 382 -10.55 14.29 20.17
CA LEU A 382 -11.59 13.95 21.15
C LEU A 382 -10.98 12.99 22.17
N LEU A 383 -10.71 13.55 23.35
CA LEU A 383 -11.17 12.99 24.62
C LEU A 383 -11.06 11.46 24.76
N LEU A 384 -9.84 10.98 24.96
CA LEU A 384 -9.58 9.71 25.66
C LEU A 384 -10.05 9.73 27.13
N GLU A 385 -10.93 10.66 27.54
CA GLU A 385 -11.61 10.63 28.85
C GLU A 385 -12.78 9.65 28.89
N PHE A 386 -13.24 9.08 27.77
CA PHE A 386 -14.40 8.18 27.76
C PHE A 386 -14.11 6.67 27.84
N ARG A 387 -12.84 6.26 27.98
CA ARG A 387 -12.50 4.86 28.26
C ARG A 387 -11.39 4.71 29.29
N GLY A 388 -11.60 5.19 30.52
CA GLY A 388 -11.02 4.63 31.77
C GLY A 388 -9.51 4.31 31.87
N LEU A 389 -8.70 4.61 30.86
CA LEU A 389 -7.27 4.38 30.79
C LEU A 389 -6.63 5.61 31.40
N ARG A 390 -6.52 5.60 32.73
CA ARG A 390 -5.62 6.52 33.43
C ARG A 390 -4.21 6.27 32.92
N VAL A 391 -3.70 7.18 32.12
CA VAL A 391 -2.26 7.46 32.13
C VAL A 391 -2.03 8.31 33.38
N ASP A 392 -1.72 7.65 34.49
CA ASP A 392 -1.17 8.34 35.66
C ASP A 392 0.15 8.98 35.22
N ARG A 393 0.11 10.29 34.93
CA ARG A 393 1.32 11.10 34.94
C ARG A 393 1.72 11.28 36.39
N GLY A 394 2.53 10.34 36.87
CA GLY A 394 3.25 10.47 38.13
C GLY A 394 4.11 11.74 38.10
N GLY A 395 3.81 12.66 39.02
CA GLY A 395 4.67 13.79 39.30
C GLY A 395 5.91 13.35 40.06
N SER A 396 7.06 13.88 39.62
CA SER A 396 8.17 14.33 40.46
C SER A 396 9.00 15.32 39.67
#